data_AF-A0A523GQB7-F1
#
_entry.id   AF-A0A523GQB7-F1
#
_cell.length_a   1.000
_cell.length_b   1.000
_cell.length_c   1.000
_cell.angle_alpha   90.00
_cell.angle_beta   90.00
_cell.angle_gamma   90.00
#
_symmetry.space_group_name_H-M   'P 1'
#
loop_
_entity.id
_entity.type
_entity.pdbx_description
1 polymer ?
#
loop_
_entity_poly.entity_id
_entity_poly.type
_entity_poly.pdbx_seq_one_letter_code
_entity_poly.pdbx_strand_id
1 'polypeptide(L)'
;MNRSLAFILAFVSFSGPLAASAQETNSRSEQRESFDYWQYNRQIIQRGVQAILMCNGLFTSDRTLEQVFDQELRYLRGPIGTADGGDYVVDWNLRAVAVGSAGPVPTVRAAFREGLGCVSMPPDQTFDDIDALPELLTPPLAGDPALIPWPDGDLLAPIGNVSGIDFDALQAASDWTFDRVGHGGTEQQTTLSLIVVHKGQIVHERYADGVEMRTKTRTWSTAKSIAVTLIGMMVDEGRMSLDESLALDWLPEARSDNSDPRHAITLRHVLNMSSGLETIDNRGMEYATGSGLSYWAGASSVNGARSRALIREPGTNWDYENYDTILAVYAMKRALGDAQTYLEFPRTALFDKIGMRNTVPGVDR
;
A
#
# COMPACT_ATOMS: atom_id res chain seq x y z
N MET A 1 29.90 -1.02 -28.01
CA MET A 1 29.47 -1.93 -26.93
C MET A 1 28.76 -1.09 -25.88
N ASN A 2 27.43 -1.00 -25.93
CA ASN A 2 26.66 -0.38 -24.85
C ASN A 2 25.39 -1.20 -24.70
N ARG A 3 25.32 -2.00 -23.64
CA ARG A 3 24.15 -2.81 -23.29
C ARG A 3 23.26 -1.95 -22.39
N SER A 4 22.15 -1.48 -22.93
CA SER A 4 21.06 -0.94 -22.11
C SER A 4 20.34 -2.10 -21.45
N LEU A 5 20.42 -2.21 -20.13
CA LEU A 5 19.56 -3.09 -19.34
C LEU A 5 18.16 -2.45 -19.27
N ALA A 6 17.18 -3.12 -19.87
CA ALA A 6 15.78 -2.89 -19.57
C ALA A 6 15.41 -3.79 -18.38
N PHE A 7 15.08 -3.20 -17.24
CA PHE A 7 14.49 -3.93 -16.12
C PHE A 7 12.98 -4.04 -16.35
N ILE A 8 12.52 -5.22 -16.72
CA ILE A 8 11.11 -5.60 -16.63
C ILE A 8 10.97 -6.36 -15.31
N LEU A 9 10.44 -5.69 -14.27
CA LEU A 9 9.97 -6.39 -13.08
C LEU A 9 8.53 -6.83 -13.33
N ALA A 10 8.35 -8.10 -13.68
CA ALA A 10 7.06 -8.79 -13.59
C ALA A 10 7.08 -9.61 -12.30
N PHE A 11 6.31 -9.21 -11.28
CA PHE A 11 6.05 -10.06 -10.13
C PHE A 11 4.94 -11.05 -10.51
N VAL A 12 5.31 -12.31 -10.74
CA VAL A 12 4.37 -13.43 -10.82
C VAL A 12 4.38 -14.13 -9.46
N SER A 13 3.31 -13.97 -8.68
CA SER A 13 3.07 -14.76 -7.49
C SER A 13 2.60 -16.16 -7.90
N PHE A 14 3.51 -17.13 -7.91
CA PHE A 14 3.14 -18.54 -7.97
C PHE A 14 2.83 -19.04 -6.56
N SER A 15 1.55 -19.21 -6.25
CA SER A 15 1.09 -20.01 -5.12
C SER A 15 0.40 -21.27 -5.64
N GLY A 16 1.20 -22.25 -6.06
CA GLY A 16 0.76 -23.61 -6.36
C GLY A 16 1.45 -24.61 -5.43
N PRO A 17 0.74 -25.64 -4.91
CA PRO A 17 1.32 -26.57 -3.95
C PRO A 17 2.25 -27.57 -4.65
N LEU A 18 3.49 -27.66 -4.19
CA LEU A 18 4.39 -28.77 -4.50
C LEU A 18 3.92 -30.01 -3.71
N ALA A 19 3.27 -30.94 -4.39
CA ALA A 19 2.99 -32.27 -3.85
C ALA A 19 4.25 -33.13 -3.95
N ALA A 20 4.95 -33.34 -2.83
CA ALA A 20 5.95 -34.39 -2.69
C ALA A 20 5.35 -35.52 -1.86
N SER A 21 5.15 -36.68 -2.50
CA SER A 21 4.77 -37.92 -1.80
C SER A 21 5.97 -38.48 -1.07
N ALA A 22 5.99 -38.37 0.26
CA ALA A 22 6.84 -39.19 1.12
C ALA A 22 5.93 -39.92 2.11
N GLN A 23 5.90 -41.23 1.96
CA GLN A 23 5.15 -42.14 2.80
C GLN A 23 5.99 -42.40 4.05
N GLU A 24 5.75 -41.67 5.14
CA GLU A 24 6.32 -41.96 6.45
C GLU A 24 5.25 -42.49 7.40
N THR A 25 5.37 -43.78 7.71
CA THR A 25 4.78 -44.38 8.90
C THR A 25 5.51 -43.85 10.12
N ASN A 26 4.89 -42.93 10.85
CA ASN A 26 5.31 -42.62 12.22
C ASN A 26 4.08 -42.35 13.10
N SER A 27 3.80 -43.30 14.00
CA SER A 27 2.81 -43.13 15.06
C SER A 27 3.36 -42.18 16.11
N ARG A 28 3.21 -40.88 15.90
CA ARG A 28 3.19 -39.89 16.97
C ARG A 28 1.82 -39.25 16.96
N SER A 29 1.11 -39.31 18.07
CA SER A 29 -0.07 -38.48 18.30
C SER A 29 0.39 -37.03 18.47
N GLU A 30 0.74 -36.38 17.36
CA GLU A 30 1.04 -34.96 17.36
C GLU A 30 -0.27 -34.19 17.51
N GLN A 31 -0.32 -33.27 18.47
CA GLN A 31 -1.44 -32.34 18.59
C GLN A 31 -1.50 -31.52 17.30
N ARG A 32 -2.60 -31.66 16.54
CA ARG A 32 -2.87 -30.84 15.36
C ARG A 32 -3.75 -29.67 15.77
N GLU A 33 -3.24 -28.45 15.61
CA GLU A 33 -4.05 -27.25 15.72
C GLU A 33 -4.89 -27.10 14.44
N SER A 34 -6.19 -27.44 14.52
CA SER A 34 -7.13 -27.28 13.41
C SER A 34 -8.06 -26.07 13.58
N PHE A 35 -8.01 -25.40 14.73
CA PHE A 35 -8.84 -24.24 15.03
C PHE A 35 -8.12 -22.95 14.64
N ASP A 36 -8.82 -22.04 13.96
CA ASP A 36 -8.27 -20.71 13.66
C ASP A 36 -8.43 -19.79 14.87
N TYR A 37 -7.39 -19.75 15.70
CA TYR A 37 -7.29 -18.85 16.85
C TYR A 37 -7.28 -17.37 16.47
N TRP A 38 -7.02 -17.04 15.20
CA TRP A 38 -6.95 -15.67 14.69
C TRP A 38 -8.19 -15.25 13.90
N GLN A 39 -9.22 -16.09 13.84
CA GLN A 39 -10.39 -15.87 12.97
C GLN A 39 -11.00 -14.47 13.10
N TYR A 40 -11.08 -13.94 14.32
CA TYR A 40 -11.66 -12.61 14.57
C TYR A 40 -10.76 -11.51 14.05
N ASN A 41 -9.44 -11.61 14.23
CA ASN A 41 -8.50 -10.66 13.63
C ASN A 41 -8.63 -10.67 12.10
N ARG A 42 -8.70 -11.86 11.47
CA ARG A 42 -8.87 -11.97 10.02
C ARG A 42 -10.15 -11.30 9.55
N GLN A 43 -11.25 -11.51 10.27
CA GLN A 43 -12.56 -10.92 9.96
C GLN A 43 -12.58 -9.41 10.16
N ILE A 44 -11.95 -8.87 11.21
CA ILE A 44 -11.79 -7.42 11.42
C ILE A 44 -10.98 -6.82 10.26
N ILE A 45 -9.86 -7.44 9.91
CA ILE A 45 -9.02 -6.96 8.80
C ILE A 45 -9.78 -7.00 7.48
N GLN A 46 -10.54 -8.07 7.19
CA GLN A 46 -11.37 -8.16 5.99
C GLN A 46 -12.41 -7.04 5.90
N ARG A 47 -13.10 -6.73 7.01
CA ARG A 47 -14.03 -5.59 7.08
C ARG A 47 -13.31 -4.26 6.82
N GLY A 48 -12.12 -4.12 7.39
CA GLY A 48 -11.24 -2.97 7.19
C GLY A 48 -10.79 -2.76 5.75
N VAL A 49 -10.35 -3.84 5.09
CA VAL A 49 -9.99 -3.81 3.66
C VAL A 49 -11.20 -3.35 2.86
N GLN A 50 -12.37 -3.95 3.08
CA GLN A 50 -13.58 -3.54 2.38
C GLN A 50 -13.93 -2.07 2.64
N ALA A 51 -13.92 -1.61 3.89
CA ALA A 51 -14.25 -0.23 4.24
C ALA A 51 -13.33 0.77 3.51
N ILE A 52 -12.02 0.52 3.53
CA ILE A 52 -11.02 1.39 2.91
C ILE A 52 -11.10 1.36 1.38
N LEU A 53 -11.30 0.19 0.78
CA LEU A 53 -11.43 0.05 -0.68
C LEU A 53 -12.72 0.72 -1.17
N MET A 54 -13.84 0.51 -0.48
CA MET A 54 -15.11 1.19 -0.79
C MET A 54 -14.99 2.70 -0.66
N CYS A 55 -14.47 3.18 0.48
CA CYS A 55 -14.34 4.61 0.71
C CYS A 55 -13.45 5.27 -0.34
N ASN A 56 -12.27 4.70 -0.65
CA ASN A 56 -11.39 5.27 -1.68
C ASN A 56 -11.99 5.15 -3.09
N GLY A 57 -12.67 4.06 -3.39
CA GLY A 57 -13.35 3.88 -4.67
C GLY A 57 -14.39 4.97 -4.91
N LEU A 58 -15.26 5.22 -3.92
CA LEU A 58 -16.34 6.19 -4.01
C LEU A 58 -15.86 7.63 -3.92
N PHE A 59 -15.01 7.97 -2.95
CA PHE A 59 -14.75 9.36 -2.57
C PHE A 59 -13.37 9.89 -3.00
N THR A 60 -12.43 9.02 -3.35
CA THR A 60 -11.10 9.40 -3.87
C THR A 60 -10.99 9.18 -5.38
N SER A 61 -11.67 8.17 -5.89
CA SER A 61 -11.56 7.69 -7.28
C SER A 61 -12.78 8.02 -8.13
N ASP A 62 -13.82 8.59 -7.51
CA ASP A 62 -15.10 8.99 -8.14
C ASP A 62 -15.79 7.85 -8.89
N ARG A 63 -15.69 6.62 -8.37
CA ARG A 63 -16.29 5.42 -8.95
C ARG A 63 -17.67 5.17 -8.35
N THR A 64 -18.53 4.55 -9.14
CA THR A 64 -19.84 4.06 -8.68
C THR A 64 -19.70 2.87 -7.73
N LEU A 65 -20.74 2.60 -6.94
CA LEU A 65 -20.74 1.49 -6.01
C LEU A 65 -20.67 0.14 -6.75
N GLU A 66 -21.33 0.05 -7.90
CA GLU A 66 -21.30 -1.09 -8.81
C GLU A 66 -19.86 -1.35 -9.29
N GLN A 67 -19.16 -0.33 -9.79
CA GLN A 67 -17.76 -0.44 -10.19
C GLN A 67 -16.84 -0.87 -9.04
N VAL A 68 -17.10 -0.38 -7.82
CA VAL A 68 -16.35 -0.78 -6.63
C VAL A 68 -16.56 -2.26 -6.32
N PHE A 69 -17.80 -2.77 -6.32
CA PHE A 69 -18.05 -4.20 -6.11
C PHE A 69 -17.51 -5.07 -7.25
N ASP A 70 -17.73 -4.64 -8.49
CA ASP A 70 -17.40 -5.42 -9.68
C ASP A 70 -15.92 -5.44 -10.03
N GLN A 71 -15.12 -4.50 -9.55
CA GLN A 71 -13.69 -4.46 -9.89
C GLN A 71 -12.80 -4.41 -8.64
N GLU A 72 -13.06 -3.50 -7.68
CA GLU A 72 -12.16 -3.29 -6.54
C GLU A 72 -12.31 -4.40 -5.48
N LEU A 73 -13.56 -4.71 -5.10
CA LEU A 73 -13.84 -5.70 -4.05
C LEU A 73 -13.71 -7.15 -4.52
N ARG A 74 -13.50 -7.39 -5.83
CA ARG A 74 -13.09 -8.73 -6.33
C ARG A 74 -11.77 -9.22 -5.73
N TYR A 75 -10.97 -8.31 -5.17
CA TYR A 75 -9.81 -8.65 -4.34
C TYR A 75 -10.19 -9.54 -3.15
N LEU A 76 -11.37 -9.34 -2.57
CA LEU A 76 -11.86 -10.10 -1.43
C LEU A 76 -12.52 -11.40 -1.88
N ARG A 77 -12.19 -12.52 -1.22
CA ARG A 77 -12.83 -13.83 -1.47
C ARG A 77 -14.31 -13.90 -1.04
N GLY A 78 -14.81 -12.86 -0.37
CA GLY A 78 -16.18 -12.78 0.12
C GLY A 78 -16.47 -11.39 0.66
N PRO A 79 -16.66 -10.36 -0.20
CA PRO A 79 -17.10 -9.07 0.27
C PRO A 79 -18.46 -9.17 0.96
N ILE A 80 -18.68 -8.34 1.97
CA ILE A 80 -19.94 -8.23 2.70
C ILE A 80 -20.92 -7.43 1.86
N GLY A 81 -22.04 -8.04 1.48
CA GLY A 81 -23.08 -7.40 0.67
C GLY A 81 -22.77 -7.35 -0.82
N THR A 82 -23.56 -6.55 -1.53
CA THR A 82 -23.48 -6.24 -2.96
C THR A 82 -23.76 -4.76 -3.16
N ALA A 83 -23.70 -4.23 -4.38
CA ALA A 83 -24.07 -2.82 -4.64
C ALA A 83 -25.52 -2.48 -4.22
N ASP A 84 -26.41 -3.47 -4.24
CA ASP A 84 -27.82 -3.32 -3.84
C ASP A 84 -28.03 -3.33 -2.30
N GLY A 85 -26.98 -3.62 -1.53
CA GLY A 85 -27.01 -3.59 -0.06
C GLY A 85 -26.36 -4.80 0.60
N GLY A 86 -26.34 -4.75 1.94
CA GLY A 86 -25.76 -5.76 2.83
C GLY A 86 -25.39 -5.15 4.17
N ASP A 87 -24.57 -5.85 4.95
CA ASP A 87 -24.10 -5.38 6.27
C ASP A 87 -22.97 -4.34 6.13
N TYR A 88 -23.24 -3.24 5.42
CA TYR A 88 -22.39 -2.06 5.33
C TYR A 88 -23.26 -0.79 5.21
N VAL A 89 -22.67 0.35 5.53
CA VAL A 89 -23.30 1.67 5.41
C VAL A 89 -22.36 2.58 4.64
N VAL A 90 -22.89 3.31 3.65
CA VAL A 90 -22.20 4.44 3.00
C VAL A 90 -22.91 5.72 3.45
N ASP A 91 -22.21 6.57 4.17
CA ASP A 91 -22.68 7.92 4.48
C ASP A 91 -22.10 8.89 3.46
N TRP A 92 -22.95 9.36 2.55
CA TRP A 92 -22.55 10.26 1.47
C TRP A 92 -22.28 11.69 1.95
N ASN A 93 -22.91 12.11 3.05
CA ASN A 93 -22.72 13.46 3.60
C ASN A 93 -21.38 13.53 4.33
N LEU A 94 -21.08 12.52 5.13
CA LEU A 94 -19.82 12.39 5.87
C LEU A 94 -18.68 11.83 4.99
N ARG A 95 -19.00 11.37 3.77
CA ARG A 95 -18.07 10.69 2.86
C ARG A 95 -17.32 9.54 3.57
N ALA A 96 -18.10 8.67 4.20
CA ALA A 96 -17.57 7.60 5.05
C ALA A 96 -18.26 6.25 4.77
N VAL A 97 -17.57 5.17 5.10
CA VAL A 97 -18.05 3.79 4.96
C VAL A 97 -17.87 3.05 6.27
N ALA A 98 -18.89 2.30 6.68
CA ALA A 98 -18.84 1.34 7.78
C ALA A 98 -19.15 -0.06 7.27
N VAL A 99 -18.35 -1.06 7.65
CA VAL A 99 -18.54 -2.45 7.22
C VAL A 99 -18.70 -3.36 8.43
N GLY A 100 -19.76 -4.16 8.41
CA GLY A 100 -20.19 -5.06 9.48
C GLY A 100 -21.40 -4.56 10.26
N SER A 101 -22.06 -5.50 10.94
CA SER A 101 -23.23 -5.30 11.79
C SER A 101 -22.91 -5.70 13.24
N ALA A 102 -23.88 -5.51 14.15
CA ALA A 102 -23.72 -5.89 15.55
C ALA A 102 -23.43 -7.40 15.69
N GLY A 103 -22.35 -7.76 16.39
CA GLY A 103 -21.91 -9.14 16.52
C GLY A 103 -20.56 -9.28 17.22
N PRO A 104 -19.96 -10.48 17.21
CA PRO A 104 -18.68 -10.76 17.89
C PRO A 104 -17.49 -10.09 17.20
N VAL A 105 -17.59 -9.83 15.90
CA VAL A 105 -16.63 -9.03 15.15
C VAL A 105 -17.14 -7.59 15.14
N PRO A 106 -16.33 -6.59 15.52
CA PRO A 106 -16.74 -5.20 15.48
C PRO A 106 -16.87 -4.68 14.04
N THR A 107 -17.69 -3.65 13.88
CA THR A 107 -17.73 -2.83 12.67
C THR A 107 -16.41 -2.08 12.50
N VAL A 108 -15.89 -2.03 11.27
CA VAL A 108 -14.69 -1.24 10.92
C VAL A 108 -15.11 -0.13 9.96
N ARG A 109 -14.49 1.04 10.07
CA ARG A 109 -14.88 2.24 9.35
C ARG A 109 -13.70 2.84 8.59
N ALA A 110 -14.04 3.60 7.55
CA ALA A 110 -13.12 4.46 6.84
C ALA A 110 -13.82 5.77 6.48
N ALA A 111 -13.10 6.89 6.55
CA ALA A 111 -13.64 8.20 6.23
C ALA A 111 -12.70 8.95 5.28
N PHE A 112 -13.26 9.58 4.26
CA PHE A 112 -12.53 10.42 3.33
C PHE A 112 -12.11 11.71 4.01
N ARG A 113 -10.82 12.04 3.94
CA ARG A 113 -10.25 13.30 4.39
C ARG A 113 -9.61 14.05 3.24
N GLU A 114 -9.89 15.35 3.17
CA GLU A 114 -9.43 16.21 2.08
C GLU A 114 -7.90 16.18 1.96
N GLY A 115 -7.41 16.02 0.72
CA GLY A 115 -5.98 15.89 0.41
C GLY A 115 -5.28 14.59 0.87
N LEU A 116 -5.94 13.71 1.62
CA LEU A 116 -5.37 12.45 2.16
C LEU A 116 -6.11 11.19 1.71
N GLY A 117 -7.30 11.31 1.12
CA GLY A 117 -8.12 10.16 0.74
C GLY A 117 -8.72 9.50 1.98
N CYS A 118 -9.03 8.21 1.94
CA CYS A 118 -9.69 7.56 3.08
C CYS A 118 -8.73 7.03 4.14
N VAL A 119 -9.00 7.38 5.38
CA VAL A 119 -8.27 6.94 6.58
C VAL A 119 -9.03 5.82 7.28
N SER A 120 -8.32 4.79 7.73
CA SER A 120 -8.89 3.67 8.49
C SER A 120 -9.17 4.09 9.93
N MET A 121 -10.35 3.77 10.43
CA MET A 121 -10.76 4.06 11.80
C MET A 121 -10.83 2.74 12.60
N PRO A 122 -10.22 2.66 13.79
CA PRO A 122 -10.30 1.48 14.63
C PRO A 122 -11.72 1.19 15.12
N PRO A 123 -12.00 -0.05 15.58
CA PRO A 123 -13.30 -0.48 16.07
C PRO A 123 -13.96 0.40 17.15
N ASP A 124 -13.16 1.11 17.95
CA ASP A 124 -13.61 1.97 19.03
C ASP A 124 -13.94 3.40 18.57
N GLN A 125 -13.73 3.73 17.30
CA GLN A 125 -14.17 5.00 16.70
C GLN A 125 -15.50 4.87 15.94
N THR A 126 -16.32 5.90 16.00
CA THR A 126 -17.58 6.06 15.26
C THR A 126 -17.46 7.19 14.23
N PHE A 127 -18.54 7.47 13.50
CA PHE A 127 -18.57 8.62 12.59
C PHE A 127 -18.48 9.97 13.32
N ASP A 128 -18.74 10.00 14.63
CA ASP A 128 -18.58 11.23 15.43
C ASP A 128 -17.11 11.62 15.62
N ASP A 129 -16.18 10.66 15.42
CA ASP A 129 -14.73 10.89 15.53
C ASP A 129 -14.09 11.36 14.22
N ILE A 130 -14.87 11.48 13.13
CA ILE A 130 -14.33 11.82 11.80
C ILE A 130 -13.55 13.13 11.87
N ASP A 131 -14.09 14.17 12.50
CA ASP A 131 -13.48 15.50 12.57
C ASP A 131 -12.09 15.52 13.23
N ALA A 132 -11.76 14.51 14.05
CA ALA A 132 -10.46 14.39 14.69
C ALA A 132 -9.36 13.79 13.77
N LEU A 133 -9.73 13.22 12.62
CA LEU A 133 -8.76 12.69 11.65
C LEU A 133 -8.01 13.83 10.93
N PRO A 134 -6.78 13.59 10.42
CA PRO A 134 -6.02 14.63 9.75
C PRO A 134 -6.62 15.01 8.40
N GLU A 135 -6.35 16.24 7.95
CA GLU A 135 -6.57 16.72 6.59
C GLU A 135 -5.30 17.35 6.03
N LEU A 136 -5.17 17.35 4.71
CA LEU A 136 -4.14 18.08 4.00
C LEU A 136 -4.80 19.15 3.13
N LEU A 137 -4.91 20.36 3.67
CA LEU A 137 -5.57 21.49 3.02
C LEU A 137 -4.63 22.31 2.11
N THR A 138 -3.43 21.78 1.83
CA THR A 138 -2.52 22.40 0.86
C THR A 138 -3.20 22.46 -0.51
N PRO A 139 -3.32 23.65 -1.12
CA PRO A 139 -3.99 23.80 -2.40
C PRO A 139 -3.37 22.89 -3.49
N PRO A 140 -4.17 22.39 -4.44
CA PRO A 140 -3.61 21.72 -5.61
C PRO A 140 -2.73 22.69 -6.42
N LEU A 141 -1.82 22.14 -7.21
CA LEU A 141 -1.04 22.93 -8.16
C LEU A 141 -1.96 23.70 -9.11
N ALA A 142 -1.66 24.98 -9.32
CA ALA A 142 -2.42 25.85 -10.22
C ALA A 142 -2.32 25.41 -11.69
N GLY A 143 -3.31 25.83 -12.47
CA GLY A 143 -3.42 25.57 -13.92
C GLY A 143 -4.22 24.31 -14.25
N ASP A 144 -4.82 24.31 -15.44
CA ASP A 144 -5.53 23.15 -15.99
C ASP A 144 -4.50 22.11 -16.48
N PRO A 145 -4.44 20.90 -15.88
CA PRO A 145 -3.48 19.89 -16.29
C PRO A 145 -3.64 19.48 -17.76
N ALA A 146 -4.85 19.56 -18.33
CA ALA A 146 -5.10 19.24 -19.74
C ALA A 146 -4.43 20.22 -20.73
N LEU A 147 -4.01 21.40 -20.24
CA LEU A 147 -3.33 22.43 -21.03
C LEU A 147 -1.82 22.51 -20.74
N ILE A 148 -1.32 21.71 -19.79
CA ILE A 148 0.08 21.73 -19.37
C ILE A 148 0.81 20.55 -20.02
N PRO A 149 1.93 20.78 -20.74
CA PRO A 149 2.69 19.70 -21.36
C PRO A 149 3.17 18.64 -20.37
N TRP A 150 3.13 17.38 -20.79
CA TRP A 150 3.83 16.28 -20.11
C TRP A 150 5.34 16.58 -19.96
N PRO A 151 5.97 16.29 -18.81
CA PRO A 151 5.44 15.52 -17.67
C PRO A 151 4.75 16.34 -16.57
N ASP A 152 4.71 17.67 -16.68
CA ASP A 152 4.14 18.53 -15.62
C ASP A 152 2.59 18.58 -15.66
N GLY A 153 1.99 18.07 -16.73
CA GLY A 153 0.56 17.92 -16.94
C GLY A 153 0.22 16.84 -17.98
N ASP A 154 -0.99 16.90 -18.51
CA ASP A 154 -1.62 15.82 -19.29
C ASP A 154 -1.60 16.10 -20.81
N LEU A 155 -1.10 17.26 -21.25
CA LEU A 155 -1.06 17.60 -22.67
C LEU A 155 0.07 16.83 -23.37
N LEU A 156 -0.31 15.82 -24.16
CA LEU A 156 0.62 15.04 -24.96
C LEU A 156 0.90 15.69 -26.32
N ALA A 157 2.17 15.71 -26.71
CA ALA A 157 2.54 16.01 -28.09
C ALA A 157 2.19 14.80 -28.99
N PRO A 158 1.83 15.02 -30.27
CA PRO A 158 1.62 13.92 -31.20
C PRO A 158 2.83 12.98 -31.24
N ILE A 159 2.58 11.68 -31.06
CA ILE A 159 3.61 10.65 -31.12
C ILE A 159 4.05 10.55 -32.59
N GLY A 160 5.24 11.08 -32.89
CA GLY A 160 5.89 10.89 -34.19
C GLY A 160 6.43 9.47 -34.33
N ASN A 161 7.15 9.20 -35.42
CA ASN A 161 7.79 7.90 -35.60
C ASN A 161 8.99 7.77 -34.63
N VAL A 162 8.79 7.11 -33.49
CA VAL A 162 9.83 6.92 -32.47
C VAL A 162 10.75 5.77 -32.89
N SER A 163 11.96 6.11 -33.32
CA SER A 163 12.94 5.12 -33.77
C SER A 163 13.27 4.09 -32.69
N GLY A 164 13.30 2.81 -33.06
CA GLY A 164 13.69 1.71 -32.17
C GLY A 164 12.53 1.13 -31.35
N ILE A 165 11.29 1.54 -31.64
CA ILE A 165 10.08 0.91 -31.09
C ILE A 165 9.40 0.10 -32.19
N ASP A 166 9.14 -1.16 -31.88
CA ASP A 166 8.23 -2.01 -32.66
C ASP A 166 6.82 -1.83 -32.08
N PHE A 167 5.99 -1.04 -32.77
CA PHE A 167 4.63 -0.72 -32.32
C PHE A 167 3.69 -1.92 -32.38
N ASP A 168 3.93 -2.87 -33.28
CA ASP A 168 3.12 -4.10 -33.37
C ASP A 168 3.41 -4.99 -32.16
N ALA A 169 4.69 -5.12 -31.78
CA ALA A 169 5.07 -5.84 -30.56
C ALA A 169 4.56 -5.17 -29.28
N LEU A 170 4.58 -3.83 -29.23
CA LEU A 170 4.03 -3.05 -28.12
C LEU A 170 2.52 -3.24 -27.98
N GLN A 171 1.79 -3.20 -29.10
CA GLN A 171 0.36 -3.45 -29.13
C GLN A 171 0.04 -4.89 -28.69
N ALA A 172 0.77 -5.89 -29.19
CA ALA A 172 0.60 -7.28 -28.77
C ALA A 172 0.85 -7.48 -27.26
N ALA A 173 1.86 -6.80 -26.70
CA ALA A 173 2.08 -6.79 -25.25
C ALA A 173 0.91 -6.14 -24.49
N SER A 174 0.36 -5.05 -25.02
CA SER A 174 -0.83 -4.43 -24.43
C SER A 174 -2.06 -5.33 -24.52
N ASP A 175 -2.26 -6.09 -25.60
CA ASP A 175 -3.41 -6.99 -25.69
C ASP A 175 -3.27 -8.16 -24.72
N TRP A 176 -2.06 -8.70 -24.57
CA TRP A 176 -1.76 -9.75 -23.58
C TRP A 176 -2.00 -9.31 -22.13
N THR A 177 -1.69 -8.05 -21.78
CA THR A 177 -1.92 -7.54 -20.42
C THR A 177 -3.41 -7.36 -20.13
N PHE A 178 -4.23 -6.97 -21.11
CA PHE A 178 -5.66 -6.76 -20.92
C PHE A 178 -6.50 -8.03 -21.09
N ASP A 179 -6.03 -9.03 -21.84
CA ASP A 179 -6.67 -10.34 -21.96
C ASP A 179 -5.92 -11.42 -21.17
N ARG A 180 -5.92 -11.29 -19.83
CA ARG A 180 -5.24 -12.27 -18.97
C ARG A 180 -5.85 -13.66 -19.05
N VAL A 181 -7.19 -13.76 -19.11
CA VAL A 181 -7.92 -15.04 -19.16
C VAL A 181 -7.66 -15.77 -20.48
N GLY A 182 -7.75 -15.08 -21.62
CA GLY A 182 -7.45 -15.65 -22.93
C GLY A 182 -6.01 -16.16 -23.05
N HIS A 183 -5.10 -15.64 -22.21
CA HIS A 183 -3.70 -16.07 -22.12
C HIS A 183 -3.38 -16.95 -20.90
N GLY A 184 -4.38 -17.66 -20.35
CA GLY A 184 -4.19 -18.69 -19.31
C GLY A 184 -4.05 -18.16 -17.88
N GLY A 185 -4.34 -16.86 -17.66
CA GLY A 185 -4.50 -16.26 -16.35
C GLY A 185 -5.88 -16.52 -15.75
N THR A 186 -6.16 -15.87 -14.61
CA THR A 186 -7.44 -16.00 -13.90
C THR A 186 -8.26 -14.71 -13.99
N GLU A 187 -9.57 -14.78 -13.73
CA GLU A 187 -10.45 -13.61 -13.70
C GLU A 187 -10.05 -12.56 -12.64
N GLN A 188 -9.27 -12.95 -11.64
CA GLN A 188 -8.72 -12.04 -10.63
C GLN A 188 -7.54 -11.21 -11.14
N GLN A 189 -6.94 -11.58 -12.28
CA GLN A 189 -5.84 -10.83 -12.89
C GLN A 189 -6.41 -9.80 -13.85
N THR A 190 -6.94 -8.70 -13.31
CA THR A 190 -7.49 -7.60 -14.12
C THR A 190 -6.47 -6.48 -14.23
N THR A 191 -6.14 -6.06 -15.45
CA THR A 191 -5.32 -4.88 -15.72
C THR A 191 -6.22 -3.66 -15.84
N LEU A 192 -6.02 -2.65 -14.99
CA LEU A 192 -6.81 -1.40 -15.01
C LEU A 192 -6.22 -0.35 -15.96
N SER A 193 -4.90 -0.30 -16.07
CA SER A 193 -4.20 0.63 -16.95
C SER A 193 -2.82 0.10 -17.34
N LEU A 194 -2.33 0.54 -18.50
CA LEU A 194 -0.96 0.33 -18.96
C LEU A 194 -0.44 1.63 -19.57
N ILE A 195 0.69 2.12 -19.06
CA ILE A 195 1.40 3.28 -19.60
C ILE A 195 2.85 2.86 -19.87
N VAL A 196 3.35 3.17 -21.05
CA VAL A 196 4.75 2.94 -21.43
C VAL A 196 5.41 4.26 -21.79
N VAL A 197 6.47 4.61 -21.05
CA VAL A 197 7.27 5.81 -21.26
C VAL A 197 8.65 5.43 -21.78
N HIS A 198 9.05 5.99 -22.92
CA HIS A 198 10.37 5.78 -23.51
C HIS A 198 11.02 7.12 -23.84
N LYS A 199 12.22 7.38 -23.29
CA LYS A 199 12.97 8.64 -23.47
C LYS A 199 12.12 9.89 -23.14
N GLY A 200 11.31 9.80 -22.10
CA GLY A 200 10.45 10.90 -21.63
C GLY A 200 9.15 11.08 -22.43
N GLN A 201 8.87 10.26 -23.44
CA GLN A 201 7.62 10.29 -24.21
C GLN A 201 6.73 9.13 -23.82
N ILE A 202 5.44 9.38 -23.59
CA ILE A 202 4.43 8.33 -23.53
C ILE A 202 4.25 7.79 -24.94
N VAL A 203 4.53 6.50 -25.14
CA VAL A 203 4.47 5.82 -26.44
C VAL A 203 3.33 4.81 -26.52
N HIS A 204 2.72 4.48 -25.38
CA HIS A 204 1.52 3.67 -25.28
C HIS A 204 0.78 4.02 -23.99
N GLU A 205 -0.54 4.08 -24.08
CA GLU A 205 -1.43 4.37 -22.97
C GLU A 205 -2.77 3.70 -23.24
N ARG A 206 -3.25 2.86 -22.30
CA ARG A 206 -4.52 2.15 -22.39
C ARG A 206 -5.13 2.00 -21.01
N TYR A 207 -6.45 2.14 -20.95
CA TYR A 207 -7.26 2.00 -19.74
C TYR A 207 -8.33 0.91 -19.92
N ALA A 208 -8.73 0.28 -18.82
CA ALA A 208 -9.84 -0.67 -18.79
C ALA A 208 -11.20 0.05 -18.82
N ASP A 209 -12.26 -0.69 -19.10
CA ASP A 209 -13.62 -0.14 -19.11
C ASP A 209 -13.98 0.48 -17.75
N GLY A 210 -14.40 1.74 -17.78
CA GLY A 210 -14.74 2.52 -16.59
C GLY A 210 -13.54 3.04 -15.78
N VAL A 211 -12.32 2.92 -16.32
CA VAL A 211 -11.11 3.55 -15.79
C VAL A 211 -10.66 4.63 -16.76
N GLU A 212 -10.31 5.79 -16.22
CA GLU A 212 -9.81 6.93 -17.00
C GLU A 212 -8.45 7.38 -16.45
N MET A 213 -7.76 8.24 -17.20
CA MET A 213 -6.45 8.82 -16.83
C MET A 213 -6.45 9.45 -15.43
N ARG A 214 -7.58 10.01 -14.98
CA ARG A 214 -7.71 10.66 -13.67
C ARG A 214 -8.24 9.73 -12.57
N THR A 215 -8.62 8.50 -12.89
CA THR A 215 -9.05 7.52 -11.88
C THR A 215 -7.89 7.20 -10.96
N LYS A 216 -8.01 7.52 -9.67
CA LYS A 216 -6.99 7.19 -8.68
C LYS A 216 -7.11 5.72 -8.31
N THR A 217 -5.98 5.03 -8.25
CA THR A 217 -5.92 3.62 -7.84
C THR A 217 -4.92 3.45 -6.71
N ARG A 218 -5.15 2.45 -5.85
CA ARG A 218 -4.20 2.10 -4.80
C ARG A 218 -2.89 1.61 -5.42
N THR A 219 -1.78 2.17 -4.96
CA THR A 219 -0.44 1.87 -5.49
C THR A 219 0.23 0.65 -4.86
N TRP A 220 -0.33 0.14 -3.76
CA TRP A 220 0.22 -0.97 -2.97
C TRP A 220 1.68 -0.70 -2.58
N SER A 221 2.56 -1.70 -2.66
CA SER A 221 3.97 -1.56 -2.27
C SER A 221 4.79 -0.62 -3.15
N THR A 222 4.25 -0.13 -4.28
CA THR A 222 4.89 0.98 -5.03
C THR A 222 5.06 2.22 -4.16
N ALA A 223 4.18 2.41 -3.15
CA ALA A 223 4.31 3.48 -2.17
C ALA A 223 5.64 3.45 -1.39
N LYS A 224 6.28 2.28 -1.22
CA LYS A 224 7.57 2.16 -0.55
C LYS A 224 8.66 2.91 -1.31
N SER A 225 8.67 2.83 -2.65
CA SER A 225 9.65 3.55 -3.48
C SER A 225 9.51 5.06 -3.32
N ILE A 226 8.29 5.58 -3.19
CA ILE A 226 8.02 7.00 -2.90
C ILE A 226 8.56 7.36 -1.51
N ALA A 227 8.23 6.56 -0.48
CA ALA A 227 8.71 6.79 0.89
C ALA A 227 10.24 6.76 0.97
N VAL A 228 10.91 5.78 0.35
CA VAL A 228 12.37 5.71 0.30
C VAL A 228 12.97 6.90 -0.45
N THR A 229 12.32 7.41 -1.50
CA THR A 229 12.78 8.61 -2.21
C THR A 229 12.73 9.85 -1.31
N LEU A 230 11.63 10.06 -0.59
CA LEU A 230 11.47 11.16 0.36
C LEU A 230 12.50 11.07 1.52
N ILE A 231 12.73 9.87 2.03
CA ILE A 231 13.77 9.61 3.04
C ILE A 231 15.16 9.90 2.47
N GLY A 232 15.44 9.48 1.23
CA GLY A 232 16.69 9.75 0.53
C GLY A 232 16.98 11.24 0.41
N MET A 233 15.96 12.06 0.08
CA MET A 233 16.08 13.52 0.09
C MET A 233 16.49 14.06 1.46
N MET A 234 15.89 13.56 2.55
CA MET A 234 16.27 13.97 3.91
C MET A 234 17.70 13.53 4.30
N VAL A 235 18.17 12.39 3.77
CA VAL A 235 19.57 11.95 3.93
C VAL A 235 20.52 12.89 3.19
N ASP A 236 20.21 13.25 1.94
CA ASP A 236 21.01 14.18 1.15
C ASP A 236 21.07 15.58 1.78
N GLU A 237 20.00 16.00 2.47
CA GLU A 237 19.93 17.23 3.27
C GLU A 237 20.68 17.14 4.61
N GLY A 238 21.20 15.98 4.99
CA GLY A 238 21.90 15.76 6.26
C GLY A 238 20.97 15.72 7.49
N ARG A 239 19.66 15.53 7.30
CA ARG A 239 18.65 15.47 8.37
C ARG A 239 18.44 14.05 8.92
N MET A 240 18.89 13.04 8.19
CA MET A 240 18.89 11.63 8.57
C MET A 240 20.19 10.98 8.12
N SER A 241 20.58 9.88 8.76
CA SER A 241 21.76 9.09 8.39
C SER A 241 21.38 7.63 8.14
N LEU A 242 21.96 7.04 7.10
CA LEU A 242 21.71 5.64 6.74
C LEU A 242 22.29 4.67 7.77
N ASP A 243 23.43 5.01 8.36
CA ASP A 243 24.25 4.08 9.14
C ASP A 243 24.23 4.38 10.64
N GLU A 244 23.44 5.37 11.05
CA GLU A 244 23.15 5.61 12.46
C GLU A 244 21.97 4.77 12.94
N SER A 245 21.96 4.50 14.25
CA SER A 245 20.82 3.87 14.92
C SER A 245 19.54 4.64 14.64
N LEU A 246 18.44 3.94 14.39
CA LEU A 246 17.12 4.57 14.31
C LEU A 246 16.71 5.22 15.65
N ALA A 247 17.35 4.85 16.77
CA ALA A 247 17.11 5.40 18.10
C ALA A 247 15.61 5.49 18.46
N LEU A 248 14.85 4.44 18.12
CA LEU A 248 13.42 4.34 18.43
C LEU A 248 13.23 3.78 19.84
N ASP A 249 12.14 4.20 20.47
CA ASP A 249 11.72 3.65 21.75
C ASP A 249 11.09 2.27 21.47
N TRP A 250 11.79 1.15 21.66
CA TRP A 250 11.22 -0.15 21.22
C TRP A 250 10.16 -0.70 22.17
N LEU A 251 9.28 -1.58 21.66
CA LEU A 251 8.24 -2.25 22.45
C LEU A 251 8.42 -3.78 22.46
N PRO A 252 8.18 -4.48 23.59
CA PRO A 252 8.13 -3.90 24.93
C PRO A 252 9.45 -3.20 25.26
N GLU A 253 9.40 -2.24 26.20
CA GLU A 253 10.59 -1.55 26.68
C GLU A 253 11.58 -2.55 27.29
N ALA A 254 12.86 -2.39 26.96
CA ALA A 254 13.90 -3.16 27.62
C ALA A 254 13.99 -2.76 29.10
N ARG A 255 14.49 -3.66 29.95
CA ARG A 255 14.68 -3.34 31.38
C ARG A 255 15.66 -2.18 31.61
N SER A 256 16.53 -1.90 30.65
CA SER A 256 17.32 -0.68 30.58
C SER A 256 17.55 -0.30 29.11
N ASP A 257 17.22 0.94 28.75
CA ASP A 257 17.25 1.44 27.36
C ASP A 257 18.61 1.23 26.68
N ASN A 258 19.70 1.50 27.39
CA ASN A 258 21.06 1.33 26.87
C ASN A 258 21.46 -0.13 26.55
N SER A 259 20.61 -1.11 26.84
CA SER A 259 20.87 -2.53 26.58
C SER A 259 19.99 -3.14 25.50
N ASP A 260 19.05 -2.41 24.91
CA ASP A 260 18.19 -2.98 23.88
C ASP A 260 19.01 -3.26 22.60
N PRO A 261 19.17 -4.54 22.20
CA PRO A 261 19.98 -4.87 21.04
C PRO A 261 19.38 -4.32 19.73
N ARG A 262 18.10 -3.94 19.71
CA ARG A 262 17.46 -3.31 18.56
C ARG A 262 18.00 -1.91 18.28
N HIS A 263 18.73 -1.29 19.21
CA HIS A 263 19.46 -0.04 18.93
C HIS A 263 20.60 -0.22 17.91
N ALA A 264 21.00 -1.44 17.55
CA ALA A 264 21.90 -1.69 16.43
C ALA A 264 21.21 -1.57 15.04
N ILE A 265 19.88 -1.47 14.99
CA ILE A 265 19.14 -1.33 13.74
C ILE A 265 19.29 0.11 13.22
N THR A 266 19.73 0.23 11.97
CA THR A 266 19.93 1.51 11.28
C THR A 266 18.84 1.76 10.25
N LEU A 267 18.79 2.98 9.72
CA LEU A 267 17.91 3.32 8.61
C LEU A 267 18.19 2.44 7.37
N ARG A 268 19.47 2.17 7.05
CA ARG A 268 19.85 1.27 5.96
C ARG A 268 19.24 -0.12 6.14
N HIS A 269 19.24 -0.66 7.35
CA HIS A 269 18.69 -1.99 7.60
C HIS A 269 17.19 -2.06 7.28
N VAL A 270 16.39 -1.11 7.77
CA VAL A 270 14.94 -1.13 7.53
C VAL A 270 14.56 -0.76 6.10
N LEU A 271 15.33 0.12 5.43
CA LEU A 271 15.11 0.44 4.01
C LEU A 271 15.40 -0.76 3.09
N ASN A 272 16.27 -1.68 3.52
CA ASN A 272 16.60 -2.90 2.78
C ASN A 272 15.91 -4.16 3.33
N MET A 273 14.96 -4.02 4.26
CA MET A 273 14.26 -5.15 4.89
C MET A 273 15.22 -6.20 5.46
N SER A 274 16.28 -5.71 6.11
CA SER A 274 17.34 -6.50 6.73
C SER A 274 17.51 -6.15 8.21
N SER A 275 16.43 -5.75 8.89
CA SER A 275 16.48 -5.34 10.31
C SER A 275 16.86 -6.48 11.26
N GLY A 276 16.63 -7.73 10.87
CA GLY A 276 16.78 -8.90 11.75
C GLY A 276 15.63 -9.05 12.76
N LEU A 277 14.63 -8.17 12.70
CA LEU A 277 13.40 -8.29 13.46
C LEU A 277 12.57 -9.48 12.96
N GLU A 278 11.73 -10.01 13.84
CA GLU A 278 10.80 -11.06 13.48
C GLU A 278 9.85 -10.58 12.37
N THR A 279 9.87 -11.29 11.26
CA THR A 279 8.94 -11.08 10.15
C THR A 279 7.61 -11.75 10.45
N ILE A 280 6.53 -10.99 10.34
CA ILE A 280 5.16 -11.42 10.57
C ILE A 280 4.48 -11.64 9.21
N ASP A 281 4.63 -10.68 8.29
CA ASP A 281 3.88 -10.67 7.03
C ASP A 281 4.35 -11.77 6.08
N ASN A 282 5.66 -11.91 5.86
CA ASN A 282 6.22 -12.98 5.01
C ASN A 282 6.03 -14.39 5.60
N ARG A 283 5.60 -14.49 6.86
CA ARG A 283 5.20 -15.77 7.49
C ARG A 283 3.72 -16.09 7.29
N GLY A 284 2.99 -15.32 6.47
CA GLY A 284 1.56 -15.52 6.20
C GLY A 284 0.65 -14.99 7.32
N MET A 285 1.19 -14.18 8.24
CA MET A 285 0.45 -13.63 9.38
C MET A 285 0.00 -12.17 9.17
N GLU A 286 0.22 -11.59 7.99
CA GLU A 286 -0.22 -10.24 7.59
C GLU A 286 -1.69 -9.98 7.95
N TYR A 287 -2.57 -10.91 7.56
CA TYR A 287 -4.01 -10.84 7.79
C TYR A 287 -4.45 -11.46 9.13
N ALA A 288 -3.57 -11.49 10.15
CA ALA A 288 -3.89 -11.97 11.49
C ALA A 288 -3.27 -11.10 12.59
N THR A 289 -1.95 -11.04 12.64
CA THR A 289 -1.19 -10.31 13.66
C THR A 289 -0.21 -9.31 13.08
N GLY A 290 -0.05 -9.31 11.75
CA GLY A 290 0.87 -8.47 11.00
C GLY A 290 0.32 -7.11 10.63
N SER A 291 0.86 -6.55 9.55
CA SER A 291 0.55 -5.17 9.13
C SER A 291 -0.89 -4.97 8.70
N GLY A 292 -1.64 -6.04 8.41
CA GLY A 292 -3.06 -5.95 8.07
C GLY A 292 -3.91 -5.33 9.19
N LEU A 293 -3.52 -5.50 10.46
CA LEU A 293 -4.17 -4.79 11.57
C LEU A 293 -3.96 -3.28 11.47
N SER A 294 -2.77 -2.83 11.10
CA SER A 294 -2.46 -1.41 10.98
C SER A 294 -3.04 -0.79 9.71
N TYR A 295 -2.90 -1.45 8.57
CA TYR A 295 -3.35 -0.92 7.28
C TYR A 295 -4.86 -0.87 7.14
N TRP A 296 -5.58 -1.79 7.79
CA TRP A 296 -7.00 -2.00 7.51
C TRP A 296 -7.88 -1.94 8.75
N ALA A 297 -7.39 -2.33 9.92
CA ALA A 297 -8.20 -2.41 11.14
C ALA A 297 -8.00 -1.22 12.10
N GLY A 298 -7.24 -0.20 11.70
CA GLY A 298 -7.00 1.02 12.51
C GLY A 298 -6.09 0.82 13.74
N ALA A 299 -5.43 -0.34 13.85
CA ALA A 299 -4.41 -0.54 14.88
C ALA A 299 -3.21 0.38 14.63
N SER A 300 -2.49 0.77 15.70
CA SER A 300 -1.35 1.68 15.56
C SER A 300 -0.25 1.06 14.71
N SER A 301 0.07 1.70 13.57
CA SER A 301 1.19 1.33 12.71
C SER A 301 2.53 1.46 13.44
N VAL A 302 2.69 2.53 14.23
CA VAL A 302 3.88 2.82 15.03
C VAL A 302 4.12 1.73 16.09
N ASN A 303 3.09 1.36 16.85
CA ASN A 303 3.27 0.33 17.88
C ASN A 303 3.50 -1.05 17.26
N GLY A 304 2.76 -1.41 16.19
CA GLY A 304 2.98 -2.67 15.47
C GLY A 304 4.41 -2.77 14.94
N ALA A 305 4.93 -1.70 14.35
CA ALA A 305 6.29 -1.65 13.81
C ALA A 305 7.37 -1.82 14.90
N ARG A 306 7.18 -1.17 16.06
CA ARG A 306 8.09 -1.17 17.22
C ARG A 306 8.00 -2.42 18.09
N SER A 307 6.94 -3.21 17.97
CA SER A 307 6.64 -4.37 18.83
C SER A 307 7.06 -5.71 18.23
N ARG A 308 8.29 -5.79 17.71
CA ARG A 308 8.86 -7.02 17.12
C ARG A 308 10.16 -7.41 17.82
N ALA A 309 10.36 -8.72 17.99
CA ALA A 309 11.57 -9.27 18.61
C ALA A 309 12.74 -9.24 17.62
N LEU A 310 13.96 -8.96 18.10
CA LEU A 310 15.17 -9.18 17.32
C LEU A 310 15.52 -10.66 17.34
N ILE A 311 15.52 -11.31 16.18
CA ILE A 311 15.77 -12.75 16.06
C ILE A 311 17.02 -13.08 15.24
N ARG A 312 17.61 -12.09 14.58
CA ARG A 312 18.83 -12.20 13.76
C ARG A 312 19.66 -10.93 13.94
N GLU A 313 20.95 -11.01 13.63
CA GLU A 313 21.82 -9.84 13.58
C GLU A 313 21.39 -8.90 12.43
N PRO A 314 21.22 -7.59 12.68
CA PRO A 314 20.86 -6.63 11.64
C PRO A 314 21.85 -6.65 10.46
N GLY A 315 21.33 -6.56 9.23
CA GLY A 315 22.12 -6.56 8.00
C GLY A 315 22.54 -7.94 7.48
N THR A 316 22.30 -9.02 8.24
CA THR A 316 22.76 -10.37 7.84
C THR A 316 21.78 -11.18 7.00
N ASN A 317 20.50 -10.80 6.98
CA ASN A 317 19.44 -11.52 6.28
C ASN A 317 18.43 -10.54 5.68
N TRP A 318 17.95 -10.85 4.47
CA TRP A 318 16.82 -10.17 3.85
C TRP A 318 15.53 -10.95 4.13
N ASP A 319 14.48 -10.27 4.57
CA ASP A 319 13.16 -10.86 4.80
C ASP A 319 12.09 -9.78 4.62
N TYR A 320 11.27 -9.90 3.57
CA TYR A 320 10.32 -8.84 3.20
C TYR A 320 9.33 -8.54 4.33
N GLU A 321 9.22 -7.29 4.76
CA GLU A 321 8.37 -6.93 5.89
C GLU A 321 7.83 -5.50 5.76
N ASN A 322 6.51 -5.35 5.80
CA ASN A 322 5.86 -4.05 5.71
C ASN A 322 6.19 -3.17 6.93
N TYR A 323 6.32 -3.77 8.11
CA TYR A 323 6.68 -3.04 9.32
C TYR A 323 8.09 -2.44 9.28
N ASP A 324 9.03 -2.99 8.51
CA ASP A 324 10.35 -2.36 8.31
C ASP A 324 10.20 -1.02 7.57
N THR A 325 9.34 -0.95 6.54
CA THR A 325 9.03 0.33 5.88
C THR A 325 8.34 1.29 6.84
N ILE A 326 7.41 0.83 7.67
CA ILE A 326 6.72 1.68 8.66
C ILE A 326 7.72 2.24 9.69
N LEU A 327 8.73 1.47 10.12
CA LEU A 327 9.81 1.99 10.98
C LEU A 327 10.58 3.13 10.30
N ALA A 328 10.90 2.98 9.00
CA ALA A 328 11.61 4.01 8.25
C ALA A 328 10.76 5.30 8.11
N VAL A 329 9.46 5.17 7.81
CA VAL A 329 8.52 6.29 7.73
C VAL A 329 8.32 6.95 9.10
N TYR A 330 8.28 6.16 10.17
CA TYR A 330 8.19 6.69 11.53
C TYR A 330 9.45 7.48 11.91
N ALA A 331 10.65 6.99 11.57
CA ALA A 331 11.89 7.74 11.76
C ALA A 331 11.89 9.05 10.95
N MET A 332 11.40 9.03 9.71
CA MET A 332 11.22 10.23 8.89
C MET A 332 10.27 11.25 9.56
N LYS A 333 9.12 10.78 10.06
CA LYS A 333 8.15 11.61 10.80
C LYS A 333 8.80 12.28 12.02
N ARG A 334 9.62 11.54 12.79
CA ARG A 334 10.35 12.10 13.94
C ARG A 334 11.39 13.15 13.52
N ALA A 335 12.10 12.93 12.42
CA ALA A 335 13.09 13.88 11.88
C ALA A 335 12.45 15.14 11.27
N LEU A 336 11.20 15.06 10.81
CA LEU A 336 10.40 16.21 10.38
C LEU A 336 9.91 17.05 11.56
N GLY A 337 9.65 16.41 12.71
CA GLY A 337 9.47 17.07 14.00
C GLY A 337 8.04 17.46 14.34
N ASP A 338 7.21 17.78 13.34
CA ASP A 338 5.79 18.11 13.54
C ASP A 338 4.86 17.43 12.53
N ALA A 339 3.58 17.32 12.91
CA ALA A 339 2.59 16.58 12.15
C ALA A 339 2.21 17.27 10.83
N GLN A 340 2.14 18.60 10.81
CA GLN A 340 1.74 19.33 9.61
C GLN A 340 2.82 19.23 8.54
N THR A 341 4.08 19.48 8.90
CA THR A 341 5.22 19.29 8.00
C THR A 341 5.26 17.87 7.46
N TYR A 342 5.00 16.84 8.30
CA TYR A 342 4.94 15.46 7.83
C TYR A 342 3.87 15.23 6.75
N LEU A 343 2.66 15.78 6.93
CA LEU A 343 1.58 15.63 5.95
C LEU A 343 1.88 16.39 4.64
N GLU A 344 2.50 17.56 4.74
CA GLU A 344 2.82 18.42 3.59
C GLU A 344 4.08 17.97 2.83
N PHE A 345 4.98 17.24 3.49
CA PHE A 345 6.30 16.91 2.95
C PHE A 345 6.25 16.15 1.61
N PRO A 346 5.43 15.10 1.41
CA PRO A 346 5.34 14.43 0.11
C PRO A 346 4.96 15.37 -1.03
N ARG A 347 4.04 16.31 -0.78
CA ARG A 347 3.62 17.32 -1.77
C ARG A 347 4.74 18.29 -2.08
N THR A 348 5.28 18.92 -1.05
CA THR A 348 6.25 20.03 -1.18
C THR A 348 7.62 19.58 -1.66
N ALA A 349 8.10 18.41 -1.22
CA ALA A 349 9.41 17.88 -1.55
C ALA A 349 9.43 17.14 -2.89
N LEU A 350 8.35 16.42 -3.25
CA LEU A 350 8.33 15.55 -4.42
C LEU A 350 7.15 15.83 -5.35
N PHE A 351 5.90 15.56 -4.94
CA PHE A 351 4.78 15.46 -5.89
C PHE A 351 4.59 16.73 -6.72
N ASP A 352 4.62 17.89 -6.06
CA ASP A 352 4.41 19.17 -6.73
C ASP A 352 5.60 19.57 -7.61
N LYS A 353 6.80 19.04 -7.31
CA LYS A 353 8.04 19.31 -8.07
C LYS A 353 8.12 18.54 -9.39
N ILE A 354 7.40 17.43 -9.50
CA ILE A 354 7.43 16.55 -10.67
C ILE A 354 6.06 16.37 -11.32
N GLY A 355 5.13 17.31 -11.09
CA GLY A 355 3.83 17.33 -11.77
C GLY A 355 2.83 16.26 -11.33
N MET A 356 3.01 15.62 -10.16
CA MET A 356 2.08 14.60 -9.64
C MET A 356 0.80 15.22 -9.08
N ARG A 357 -0.03 15.76 -9.97
CA ARG A 357 -1.25 16.52 -9.64
C ARG A 357 -2.42 15.67 -9.15
N ASN A 358 -2.37 14.35 -9.39
CA ASN A 358 -3.46 13.42 -9.10
C ASN A 358 -3.07 12.34 -8.08
N THR A 359 -1.99 12.55 -7.32
CA THR A 359 -1.53 11.61 -6.29
C THR A 359 -1.87 12.11 -4.90
N VAL A 360 -2.41 11.21 -4.08
CA VAL A 360 -2.81 11.49 -2.70
C VAL A 360 -1.88 10.73 -1.75
N PRO A 361 -1.18 11.41 -0.81
CA PRO A 361 -0.38 10.75 0.21
C PRO A 361 -1.27 10.21 1.33
N GLY A 362 -1.89 9.05 1.11
CA GLY A 362 -2.72 8.41 2.13
C GLY A 362 -1.93 8.15 3.41
N VAL A 363 -2.52 8.50 4.56
CA VAL A 363 -1.93 8.33 5.89
C VAL A 363 -2.87 7.53 6.79
N ASP A 364 -2.32 7.06 7.91
CA ASP A 364 -3.11 6.65 9.05
C ASP A 364 -3.50 7.86 9.93
N ARG A 365 -4.26 7.58 10.99
CA ARG A 365 -4.80 8.56 11.94
C ARG A 365 -3.75 9.27 12.80
#